data_AF-A0A661TLT0-F1
#
_entry.id   AF-A0A661TLT0-F1
#
_cell.length_a   1.000
_cell.length_b   1.000
_cell.length_c   1.000
_cell.angle_alpha   90.00
_cell.angle_beta   90.00
_cell.angle_gamma   90.00
#
_symmetry.space_group_name_H-M   'P 1'
#
loop_
_entity.id
_entity.type
_entity.pdbx_description
1 polymer ?
#
loop_
_entity_poly.entity_id
_entity_poly.type
_entity_poly.pdbx_seq_one_letter_code
_entity_poly.pdbx_strand_id
1 'polypeptide(L)'
;IKVIAGVEGEDFGEIYFGDKQINKIPAYQRNVAVTFESYALYAHLSVFDNMAFPLKGPLCKNKEYSPEQIDKIVHKWAKFLQIEQLLERLPQELSGGQKQRVAMGRMLVREPNVFLMDEPIAHLDAKLRHIMRAELKNIQHELNITTIYTTPDQLEALSMGDRIAVINKGKILQVGKPSDIFDNPVNEWVASFISDIPMNIFNCSFEVENGKYFAVNPYFKISLSKEQGKKLLSLLKGNNKFDLGVRPNKVSIDSLEKKENNIPANVSIVEDTGRTKIISLFVGDIEVFSKILSTEFPNNTKKVWIKFDGESLYYFNEKTKARYAI
;
A
#
# COMPACT_ATOMS: atom_id res chain seq x y z
N ILE A 1 11.66 -9.61 5.85
CA ILE A 1 11.19 -10.94 5.39
C ILE A 1 12.31 -11.99 5.37
N LYS A 2 13.52 -11.66 4.90
CA LYS A 2 14.69 -12.57 4.84
C LYS A 2 15.08 -13.18 6.19
N VAL A 3 15.03 -12.39 7.27
CA VAL A 3 15.25 -12.87 8.64
C VAL A 3 14.20 -13.92 9.05
N ILE A 4 12.92 -13.71 8.72
CA ILE A 4 11.84 -14.68 8.98
C ILE A 4 12.09 -15.97 8.17
N ALA A 5 12.53 -15.85 6.91
CA ALA A 5 12.89 -16.97 6.06
C ALA A 5 14.13 -17.74 6.54
N GLY A 6 14.99 -17.13 7.36
CA GLY A 6 16.25 -17.70 7.83
C GLY A 6 17.41 -17.57 6.85
N VAL A 7 17.28 -16.69 5.85
CA VAL A 7 18.35 -16.39 4.89
C VAL A 7 19.36 -15.40 5.48
N GLU A 8 18.87 -14.47 6.31
CA GLU A 8 19.68 -13.55 7.09
C GLU A 8 19.45 -13.84 8.58
N GLY A 9 20.45 -13.59 9.42
CA GLY A 9 20.33 -13.68 10.87
C GLY A 9 19.76 -12.40 11.49
N GLU A 10 19.06 -12.53 12.60
CA GLU A 10 18.68 -11.43 13.46
C GLU A 10 19.83 -10.98 14.38
N ASP A 11 19.96 -9.68 14.64
CA ASP A 11 20.91 -9.18 15.63
C ASP A 11 20.43 -9.45 17.07
N PHE A 12 19.13 -9.22 17.31
CA PHE A 12 18.49 -9.38 18.62
C PHE A 12 17.00 -9.74 18.45
N GLY A 13 16.40 -10.26 19.53
CA GLY A 13 14.98 -10.58 19.59
C GLY A 13 14.65 -12.00 19.16
N GLU A 14 13.35 -12.31 19.17
CA GLU A 14 12.86 -13.68 19.02
C GLU A 14 11.77 -13.74 17.96
N ILE A 15 11.79 -14.82 17.16
CA ILE A 15 10.82 -15.06 16.10
C ILE A 15 10.16 -16.40 16.40
N TYR A 16 8.83 -16.40 16.41
CA TYR A 16 8.02 -17.57 16.74
C TYR A 16 7.08 -17.95 15.60
N PHE A 17 6.99 -19.24 15.31
CA PHE A 17 5.91 -19.83 14.52
C PHE A 17 5.04 -20.66 15.46
N GLY A 18 3.83 -20.15 15.75
CA GLY A 18 3.04 -20.64 16.90
C GLY A 18 3.85 -20.46 18.18
N ASP A 19 3.98 -21.51 18.99
CA ASP A 19 4.76 -21.50 20.23
C ASP A 19 6.25 -21.83 20.03
N LYS A 20 6.68 -22.11 18.80
CA LYS A 20 8.04 -22.57 18.51
C LYS A 20 8.95 -21.40 18.12
N GLN A 21 10.00 -21.17 18.90
CA GLN A 21 11.07 -20.23 18.55
C GLN A 21 11.87 -20.76 17.35
N ILE A 22 11.99 -19.95 16.29
CA ILE A 22 12.59 -20.37 15.01
C ILE A 22 13.98 -19.77 14.74
N ASN A 23 14.46 -18.86 15.60
CA ASN A 23 15.77 -18.20 15.49
C ASN A 23 16.90 -19.17 15.09
N LYS A 24 17.04 -20.28 15.84
CA LYS A 24 18.10 -21.29 15.64
C LYS A 24 17.76 -22.37 14.59
N ILE A 25 16.59 -22.32 13.97
CA ILE A 25 16.18 -23.28 12.94
C ILE A 25 16.75 -22.82 11.59
N PRO A 26 17.55 -23.64 10.88
CA PRO A 26 18.05 -23.29 9.55
C PRO A 26 16.91 -23.07 8.55
N ALA A 27 17.10 -22.19 7.55
CA ALA A 27 16.08 -21.84 6.55
C ALA A 27 15.38 -23.07 5.92
N TYR A 28 16.14 -24.09 5.53
CA TYR A 28 15.62 -25.31 4.89
C TYR A 28 14.77 -26.18 5.82
N GLN A 29 14.73 -25.89 7.13
CA GLN A 29 13.90 -26.58 8.12
C GLN A 29 12.71 -25.73 8.61
N ARG A 30 12.61 -24.45 8.24
CA ARG A 30 11.55 -23.54 8.72
C ARG A 30 10.17 -23.78 8.07
N ASN A 31 10.06 -24.67 7.08
CA ASN A 31 8.86 -24.94 6.29
C ASN A 31 8.11 -23.68 5.80
N VAL A 32 8.87 -22.72 5.29
CA VAL A 32 8.35 -21.53 4.60
C VAL A 32 8.51 -21.71 3.09
N ALA A 33 7.62 -21.10 2.32
CA ALA A 33 7.84 -20.89 0.89
C ALA A 33 8.05 -19.40 0.63
N VAL A 34 9.13 -19.07 -0.06
CA VAL A 34 9.58 -17.69 -0.25
C VAL A 34 9.69 -17.38 -1.73
N THR A 35 9.25 -16.18 -2.12
CA THR A 35 9.60 -15.57 -3.40
C THR A 35 10.32 -14.25 -3.14
N PHE A 36 11.43 -14.03 -3.84
CA PHE A 36 12.24 -12.81 -3.74
C PHE A 36 12.07 -11.96 -5.00
N GLU A 37 12.26 -10.66 -4.88
CA GLU A 37 12.32 -9.71 -6.00
C GLU A 37 13.36 -10.13 -7.06
N SER A 38 14.49 -10.69 -6.60
CA SER A 38 15.59 -11.20 -7.45
C SER A 38 15.29 -12.54 -8.13
N TYR A 39 14.08 -13.08 -7.99
CA TYR A 39 13.58 -14.36 -8.52
C TYR A 39 14.24 -15.63 -7.95
N ALA A 40 15.54 -15.57 -7.64
CA ALA A 40 16.37 -16.65 -7.09
C ALA A 40 16.23 -18.00 -7.84
N LEU A 41 16.08 -17.96 -9.17
CA LEU A 41 15.93 -19.15 -10.03
C LEU A 41 17.27 -19.88 -10.20
N TYR A 42 17.22 -21.22 -10.31
CA TYR A 42 18.38 -22.02 -10.65
C TYR A 42 18.66 -21.90 -12.15
N ALA A 43 19.75 -21.21 -12.51
CA ALA A 43 20.06 -20.87 -13.90
C ALA A 43 20.27 -22.07 -14.83
N HIS A 44 20.66 -23.22 -14.28
CA HIS A 44 20.95 -24.46 -15.01
C HIS A 44 19.76 -25.42 -15.10
N LEU A 45 18.62 -25.08 -14.49
CA LEU A 45 17.40 -25.90 -14.52
C LEU A 45 16.38 -25.27 -15.46
N SER A 46 15.58 -26.10 -16.14
CA SER A 46 14.43 -25.63 -16.92
C SER A 46 13.40 -24.94 -16.02
N VAL A 47 12.41 -24.26 -16.60
CA VAL A 47 11.27 -23.72 -15.85
C VAL A 47 10.52 -24.82 -15.11
N PHE A 48 10.26 -25.95 -15.78
CA PHE A 48 9.64 -27.12 -15.18
C PHE A 48 10.46 -27.61 -13.99
N ASP A 49 11.76 -27.80 -14.15
CA ASP A 49 12.64 -28.30 -13.10
C ASP A 49 12.77 -27.32 -11.95
N ASN A 50 12.81 -26.01 -12.23
CA ASN A 50 12.77 -24.97 -11.21
C ASN A 50 11.52 -25.13 -10.34
N MET A 51 10.34 -25.29 -10.95
CA MET A 51 9.05 -25.47 -10.28
C MET A 51 8.92 -26.83 -9.60
N ALA A 52 9.49 -27.89 -10.15
CA ALA A 52 9.44 -29.24 -9.58
C ALA A 52 10.43 -29.43 -8.41
N PHE A 53 11.55 -28.69 -8.41
CA PHE A 53 12.61 -28.83 -7.42
C PHE A 53 12.12 -28.83 -5.96
N PRO A 54 11.22 -27.91 -5.54
CA PRO A 54 10.76 -27.86 -4.16
C PRO A 54 9.95 -29.10 -3.74
N LEU A 55 9.32 -29.83 -4.68
CA LEU A 55 8.59 -31.08 -4.45
C LEU A 55 9.53 -32.28 -4.24
N LYS A 56 10.76 -32.19 -4.75
CA LYS A 56 11.82 -33.21 -4.58
C LYS A 56 12.66 -32.98 -3.30
N GLY A 57 12.36 -31.92 -2.54
CA GLY A 57 13.15 -31.47 -1.41
C GLY A 57 12.93 -32.27 -0.11
N PRO A 58 13.85 -32.14 0.88
CA PRO A 58 13.81 -32.91 2.13
C PRO A 58 12.57 -32.63 3.00
N LEU A 59 11.94 -31.46 2.85
CA LEU A 59 10.70 -31.10 3.56
C LEU A 59 9.45 -31.82 3.01
N CYS A 60 9.58 -32.48 1.86
CA CYS A 60 8.53 -33.32 1.27
C CYS A 60 8.77 -34.82 1.51
N LYS A 61 9.76 -35.22 2.33
CA LYS A 61 10.12 -36.64 2.57
C LYS A 61 8.98 -37.53 3.09
N ASN A 62 7.93 -36.96 3.69
CA ASN A 62 6.77 -37.71 4.15
C ASN A 62 5.63 -37.78 3.10
N LYS A 63 5.80 -37.13 1.94
CA LYS A 63 4.93 -37.15 0.76
C LYS A 63 5.82 -37.39 -0.47
N GLU A 64 6.18 -38.64 -0.75
CA GLU A 64 6.86 -38.96 -2.01
C GLU A 64 5.89 -38.73 -3.17
N TYR A 65 6.08 -37.62 -3.88
CA TYR A 65 5.31 -37.34 -5.09
C TYR A 65 5.82 -38.21 -6.24
N SER A 66 4.92 -38.98 -6.86
CA SER A 66 5.25 -39.70 -8.09
C SER A 66 5.58 -38.70 -9.22
N PRO A 67 6.35 -39.10 -10.25
CA PRO A 67 6.60 -38.25 -11.41
C PRO A 67 5.31 -37.69 -12.04
N GLU A 68 4.24 -38.49 -12.11
CA GLU A 68 2.94 -38.06 -12.63
C GLU A 68 2.24 -37.04 -11.72
N GLN A 69 2.44 -37.11 -10.40
CA GLN A 69 1.90 -36.12 -9.47
C GLN A 69 2.66 -34.79 -9.60
N ILE A 70 3.99 -34.83 -9.70
CA ILE A 70 4.83 -33.65 -9.93
C ILE A 70 4.40 -32.95 -11.22
N ASP A 71 4.26 -33.71 -12.30
CA ASP A 71 3.83 -33.21 -13.61
C ASP A 71 2.48 -32.48 -13.51
N LYS A 72 1.47 -33.13 -12.92
CA LYS A 72 0.15 -32.53 -12.71
C LYS A 72 0.18 -31.24 -11.89
N ILE A 73 0.96 -31.21 -10.81
CA ILE A 73 1.08 -30.03 -9.94
C ILE A 73 1.77 -28.89 -10.68
N VAL A 74 2.88 -29.17 -11.37
CA VAL A 74 3.63 -28.16 -12.14
C VAL A 74 2.76 -27.59 -13.26
N HIS A 75 2.10 -28.43 -14.05
CA HIS A 75 1.21 -27.98 -15.13
C HIS A 75 0.02 -27.18 -14.61
N LYS A 76 -0.60 -27.58 -13.48
CA LYS A 76 -1.67 -26.79 -12.84
C LYS A 76 -1.23 -25.35 -12.59
N TRP A 77 -0.08 -25.17 -11.93
CA TRP A 77 0.42 -23.84 -11.58
C TRP A 77 0.99 -23.09 -12.78
N ALA A 78 1.62 -23.78 -13.73
CA ALA A 78 2.13 -23.16 -14.94
C ALA A 78 1.01 -22.59 -15.80
N LYS A 79 -0.14 -23.28 -15.87
CA LYS A 79 -1.36 -22.80 -16.53
C LYS A 79 -1.89 -21.54 -15.90
N PHE A 80 -2.05 -21.58 -14.58
CA PHE A 80 -2.50 -20.44 -13.80
C PHE A 80 -1.61 -19.21 -14.02
N LEU A 81 -0.29 -19.41 -14.02
CA LEU A 81 0.71 -18.37 -14.20
C LEU A 81 0.98 -17.99 -15.67
N GLN A 82 0.27 -18.58 -16.63
CA GLN A 82 0.46 -18.33 -18.07
C GLN A 82 1.92 -18.52 -18.53
N ILE A 83 2.53 -19.63 -18.07
CA ILE A 83 3.92 -20.01 -18.37
C ILE A 83 4.05 -21.46 -18.86
N GLU A 84 2.96 -22.15 -19.23
CA GLU A 84 2.99 -23.53 -19.75
C GLU A 84 3.93 -23.68 -20.94
N GLN A 85 3.87 -22.73 -21.87
CA GLN A 85 4.71 -22.68 -23.07
C GLN A 85 6.20 -22.38 -22.77
N LEU A 86 6.55 -22.09 -21.53
CA LEU A 86 7.91 -21.77 -21.10
C LEU A 86 8.56 -22.91 -20.31
N LEU A 87 7.83 -24.01 -20.04
CA LEU A 87 8.26 -25.09 -19.14
C LEU A 87 9.64 -25.69 -19.51
N GLU A 88 9.95 -25.79 -20.80
CA GLU A 88 11.22 -26.35 -21.29
C GLU A 88 12.37 -25.33 -21.34
N ARG A 89 12.08 -24.03 -21.19
CA ARG A 89 13.09 -22.97 -21.31
C ARG A 89 13.97 -22.86 -20.07
N LEU A 90 15.16 -22.29 -20.26
CA LEU A 90 16.06 -21.89 -19.18
C LEU A 90 15.76 -20.46 -18.71
N PRO A 91 16.04 -20.11 -17.44
CA PRO A 91 15.80 -18.77 -16.92
C PRO A 91 16.45 -17.63 -17.73
N GLN A 92 17.60 -17.87 -18.38
CA GLN A 92 18.28 -16.86 -19.19
C GLN A 92 17.46 -16.44 -20.43
N GLU A 93 16.55 -17.29 -20.88
CA GLU A 93 15.69 -17.08 -22.06
C GLU A 93 14.38 -16.33 -21.72
N LEU A 94 14.20 -15.94 -20.46
CA LEU A 94 12.96 -15.37 -19.93
C LEU A 94 13.09 -13.87 -19.65
N SER A 95 12.00 -13.14 -19.89
CA SER A 95 11.85 -11.75 -19.44
C SER A 95 11.76 -11.67 -17.90
N GLY A 96 11.96 -10.49 -17.32
CA GLY A 96 11.85 -10.27 -15.87
C GLY A 96 10.48 -10.72 -15.32
N GLY A 97 9.39 -10.30 -15.97
CA GLY A 97 8.04 -10.72 -15.59
C GLY A 97 7.80 -12.22 -15.74
N GLN A 98 8.39 -12.89 -16.75
CA GLN A 98 8.32 -14.34 -16.86
C GLN A 98 9.09 -15.03 -15.72
N LYS A 99 10.31 -14.58 -15.41
CA LYS A 99 11.10 -15.09 -14.27
C LYS A 99 10.34 -14.97 -12.95
N GLN A 100 9.65 -13.84 -12.75
CA GLN A 100 8.84 -13.61 -11.57
C GLN A 100 7.70 -14.63 -11.44
N ARG A 101 6.99 -14.90 -12.54
CA ARG A 101 5.95 -15.93 -12.57
C ARG A 101 6.52 -17.32 -12.30
N VAL A 102 7.68 -17.66 -12.85
CA VAL A 102 8.36 -18.92 -12.51
C VAL A 102 8.69 -18.99 -11.01
N ALA A 103 9.23 -17.92 -10.43
CA ALA A 103 9.54 -17.86 -9.00
C ALA A 103 8.29 -18.05 -8.12
N MET A 104 7.17 -17.43 -8.49
CA MET A 104 5.88 -17.68 -7.86
C MET A 104 5.43 -19.14 -7.99
N GLY A 105 5.59 -19.74 -9.17
CA GLY A 105 5.29 -21.15 -9.40
C GLY A 105 6.06 -22.07 -8.45
N ARG A 106 7.36 -21.81 -8.27
CA ARG A 106 8.22 -22.55 -7.32
C ARG A 106 7.71 -22.45 -5.88
N MET A 107 7.12 -21.33 -5.51
CA MET A 107 6.55 -21.13 -4.18
C MET A 107 5.20 -21.86 -4.05
N LEU A 108 4.31 -21.73 -5.06
CA LEU A 108 2.93 -22.24 -5.04
C LEU A 108 2.81 -23.77 -5.16
N VAL A 109 3.80 -24.44 -5.74
CA VAL A 109 3.79 -25.92 -5.81
C VAL A 109 3.83 -26.59 -4.43
N ARG A 110 4.22 -25.88 -3.37
CA ARG A 110 4.33 -26.42 -2.01
C ARG A 110 3.17 -25.98 -1.12
N GLU A 111 2.95 -26.77 -0.07
CA GLU A 111 2.07 -26.45 1.06
C GLU A 111 2.93 -26.06 2.28
N PRO A 112 3.40 -24.80 2.40
CA PRO A 112 4.19 -24.35 3.54
C PRO A 112 3.30 -24.00 4.75
N ASN A 113 3.93 -23.80 5.91
CA ASN A 113 3.24 -23.21 7.06
C ASN A 113 2.97 -21.71 6.85
N VAL A 114 3.89 -21.04 6.14
CA VAL A 114 3.85 -19.59 5.90
C VAL A 114 4.35 -19.29 4.49
N PHE A 115 3.61 -18.45 3.76
CA PHE A 115 4.10 -17.82 2.53
C PHE A 115 4.79 -16.49 2.85
N LEU A 116 5.96 -16.29 2.26
CA LEU A 116 6.75 -15.06 2.38
C LEU A 116 6.99 -14.50 0.98
N MET A 117 6.31 -13.41 0.64
CA MET A 117 6.36 -12.82 -0.69
C MET A 117 7.02 -11.46 -0.64
N ASP A 118 8.21 -11.35 -1.26
CA ASP A 118 8.93 -10.09 -1.41
C ASP A 118 8.69 -9.49 -2.79
N GLU A 119 7.80 -8.49 -2.86
CA GLU A 119 7.41 -7.79 -4.09
C GLU A 119 7.09 -8.72 -5.27
N PRO A 120 6.20 -9.73 -5.10
CA PRO A 120 6.09 -10.86 -6.01
C PRO A 120 5.52 -10.52 -7.38
N ILE A 121 5.01 -9.30 -7.60
CA ILE A 121 4.42 -8.86 -8.87
C ILE A 121 4.96 -7.50 -9.37
N ALA A 122 6.01 -6.98 -8.74
CA ALA A 122 6.57 -5.66 -9.06
C ALA A 122 7.09 -5.55 -10.51
N HIS A 123 7.63 -6.63 -11.08
CA HIS A 123 8.17 -6.65 -12.45
C HIS A 123 7.16 -7.07 -13.51
N LEU A 124 5.88 -7.24 -13.13
CA LEU A 124 4.79 -7.48 -14.09
C LEU A 124 4.29 -6.17 -14.67
N ASP A 125 3.80 -6.21 -15.91
CA ASP A 125 3.09 -5.09 -16.53
C ASP A 125 1.78 -4.79 -15.79
N ALA A 126 1.23 -3.59 -15.97
CA ALA A 126 0.08 -3.12 -15.21
C ALA A 126 -1.16 -4.02 -15.34
N LYS A 127 -1.45 -4.56 -16.54
CA LYS A 127 -2.60 -5.43 -16.76
C LYS A 127 -2.43 -6.74 -16.01
N LEU A 128 -1.28 -7.36 -16.15
CA LEU A 128 -1.01 -8.64 -15.49
C LEU A 128 -0.90 -8.47 -13.98
N ARG A 129 -0.32 -7.37 -13.49
CA ARG A 129 -0.28 -7.03 -12.05
C ARG A 129 -1.68 -6.93 -11.46
N HIS A 130 -2.62 -6.27 -12.16
CA HIS A 130 -4.02 -6.18 -11.73
C HIS A 130 -4.67 -7.56 -11.60
N ILE A 131 -4.48 -8.44 -12.59
CA ILE A 131 -5.01 -9.81 -12.56
C ILE A 131 -4.38 -10.59 -11.41
N MET A 132 -3.04 -10.63 -11.35
CA MET A 132 -2.31 -11.40 -10.35
C MET A 132 -2.59 -10.98 -8.92
N ARG A 133 -2.88 -9.69 -8.67
CA ARG A 133 -3.31 -9.19 -7.37
C ARG A 133 -4.60 -9.85 -6.88
N ALA A 134 -5.62 -9.92 -7.73
CA ALA A 134 -6.89 -10.56 -7.41
C ALA A 134 -6.70 -12.07 -7.21
N GLU A 135 -5.94 -12.68 -8.11
CA GLU A 135 -5.64 -14.11 -8.10
C GLU A 135 -4.83 -14.54 -6.86
N LEU A 136 -3.82 -13.78 -6.46
CA LEU A 136 -3.06 -14.04 -5.23
C LEU A 136 -3.93 -13.92 -3.98
N LYS A 137 -4.83 -12.94 -3.94
CA LYS A 137 -5.80 -12.80 -2.85
C LYS A 137 -6.75 -13.99 -2.78
N ASN A 138 -7.24 -14.46 -3.93
CA ASN A 138 -8.08 -15.66 -4.00
C ASN A 138 -7.33 -16.91 -3.53
N ILE A 139 -6.10 -17.13 -4.01
CA ILE A 139 -5.26 -18.25 -3.56
C ILE A 139 -5.06 -18.22 -2.05
N GLN A 140 -4.71 -17.04 -1.51
CA GLN A 140 -4.47 -16.91 -0.08
C GLN A 140 -5.74 -17.26 0.72
N HIS A 141 -6.92 -16.84 0.25
CA HIS A 141 -8.20 -17.16 0.87
C HIS A 141 -8.55 -18.67 0.75
N GLU A 142 -8.31 -19.28 -0.42
CA GLU A 142 -8.57 -20.70 -0.66
C GLU A 142 -7.66 -21.62 0.15
N LEU A 143 -6.36 -21.32 0.19
CA LEU A 143 -5.38 -22.12 0.93
C LEU A 143 -5.43 -21.84 2.44
N ASN A 144 -5.87 -20.65 2.83
CA ASN A 144 -5.91 -20.18 4.22
C ASN A 144 -4.55 -20.35 4.95
N ILE A 145 -3.46 -20.12 4.23
CA ILE A 145 -2.10 -20.16 4.75
C ILE A 145 -1.67 -18.74 5.13
N THR A 146 -1.01 -18.61 6.30
CA THR A 146 -0.48 -17.31 6.76
C THR A 146 0.49 -16.76 5.72
N THR A 147 0.24 -15.55 5.24
CA THR A 147 1.03 -14.93 4.16
C THR A 147 1.55 -13.57 4.61
N ILE A 148 2.86 -13.36 4.50
CA ILE A 148 3.50 -12.05 4.66
C ILE A 148 3.86 -11.56 3.26
N TYR A 149 3.29 -10.42 2.88
CA TYR A 149 3.48 -9.78 1.58
C TYR A 149 4.10 -8.40 1.78
N THR A 150 5.25 -8.14 1.14
CA THR A 150 5.90 -6.82 1.14
C THR A 150 5.74 -6.16 -0.22
N THR A 151 5.48 -4.86 -0.21
CA THR A 151 5.30 -4.04 -1.42
C THR A 151 5.52 -2.56 -1.11
N PRO A 152 6.07 -1.80 -2.06
CA PRO A 152 6.11 -0.34 -2.00
C PRO A 152 4.81 0.29 -2.53
N ASP A 153 3.94 -0.50 -3.18
CA ASP A 153 2.69 -0.04 -3.80
C ASP A 153 1.54 -0.01 -2.77
N GLN A 154 1.00 1.18 -2.54
CA GLN A 154 -0.06 1.41 -1.56
C GLN A 154 -1.36 0.68 -1.95
N LEU A 155 -1.67 0.62 -3.25
CA LEU A 155 -2.89 0.01 -3.74
C LEU A 155 -2.83 -1.52 -3.55
N GLU A 156 -1.65 -2.14 -3.74
CA GLU A 156 -1.44 -3.54 -3.37
C GLU A 156 -1.70 -3.78 -1.88
N ALA A 157 -1.06 -2.99 -1.01
CA ALA A 157 -1.22 -3.12 0.43
C ALA A 157 -2.69 -2.98 0.86
N LEU A 158 -3.39 -1.95 0.38
CA LEU A 158 -4.79 -1.65 0.71
C LEU A 158 -5.78 -2.68 0.16
N SER A 159 -5.51 -3.28 -0.99
CA SER A 159 -6.45 -4.20 -1.65
C SER A 159 -6.24 -5.66 -1.26
N MET A 160 -5.02 -6.07 -0.92
CA MET A 160 -4.68 -7.47 -0.64
C MET A 160 -4.61 -7.79 0.85
N GLY A 161 -4.14 -6.86 1.69
CA GLY A 161 -3.83 -7.16 3.09
C GLY A 161 -5.07 -7.24 3.98
N ASP A 162 -5.17 -8.28 4.81
CA ASP A 162 -6.11 -8.31 5.93
C ASP A 162 -5.71 -7.30 7.02
N ARG A 163 -4.39 -7.17 7.22
CA ARG A 163 -3.72 -6.18 8.06
C ARG A 163 -2.49 -5.67 7.33
N ILE A 164 -2.18 -4.40 7.55
CA ILE A 164 -1.04 -3.71 6.94
C ILE A 164 -0.15 -3.20 8.08
N ALA A 165 1.15 -3.45 7.97
CA ALA A 165 2.17 -2.83 8.81
C ALA A 165 2.94 -1.80 7.97
N VAL A 166 2.77 -0.52 8.29
CA VAL A 166 3.48 0.58 7.61
C VAL A 166 4.84 0.75 8.27
N ILE A 167 5.91 0.63 7.49
CA ILE A 167 7.30 0.70 7.98
C ILE A 167 8.00 1.90 7.36
N ASN A 168 8.73 2.66 8.18
CA ASN A 168 9.57 3.75 7.73
C ASN A 168 10.90 3.74 8.49
N LYS A 169 12.03 3.78 7.77
CA LYS A 169 13.40 3.79 8.34
C LYS A 169 13.59 2.72 9.44
N GLY A 170 13.14 1.50 9.17
CA GLY A 170 13.26 0.36 10.08
C GLY A 170 12.30 0.36 11.28
N LYS A 171 11.37 1.32 11.37
CA LYS A 171 10.36 1.39 12.44
C LYS A 171 8.97 1.13 11.90
N ILE A 172 8.22 0.26 12.57
CA ILE A 172 6.78 0.12 12.33
C ILE A 172 6.12 1.39 12.86
N LEU A 173 5.46 2.12 11.97
CA LEU A 173 4.71 3.32 12.34
C LEU A 173 3.28 2.98 12.76
N GLN A 174 2.62 2.08 12.03
CA GLN A 174 1.23 1.71 12.28
C GLN A 174 0.97 0.28 11.82
N VAL A 175 0.12 -0.44 12.56
CA VAL A 175 -0.43 -1.73 12.14
C VAL A 175 -1.95 -1.72 12.30
N GLY A 176 -2.70 -2.08 11.28
CA GLY A 176 -4.17 -2.02 11.32
C GLY A 176 -4.81 -2.66 10.10
N LYS A 177 -6.14 -2.67 10.05
CA LYS A 177 -6.87 -3.03 8.83
C LYS A 177 -6.65 -1.98 7.75
N PRO A 178 -6.83 -2.29 6.45
CA PRO A 178 -6.71 -1.29 5.38
C PRO A 178 -7.51 -0.01 5.60
N SER A 179 -8.75 -0.14 6.08
CA SER A 179 -9.59 1.01 6.44
C SER A 179 -8.98 1.85 7.55
N ASP A 180 -8.43 1.22 8.60
CA ASP A 180 -7.83 1.94 9.72
C ASP A 180 -6.55 2.66 9.30
N ILE A 181 -5.74 2.07 8.42
CA ILE A 181 -4.55 2.75 7.89
C ILE A 181 -4.96 3.96 7.04
N PHE A 182 -6.01 3.82 6.21
CA PHE A 182 -6.43 4.86 5.28
C PHE A 182 -7.20 6.01 5.97
N ASP A 183 -8.20 5.68 6.79
CA ASP A 183 -9.10 6.61 7.47
C ASP A 183 -8.52 7.11 8.80
N ASN A 184 -7.70 6.29 9.46
CA ASN A 184 -7.13 6.54 10.78
C ASN A 184 -5.59 6.56 10.83
N PRO A 185 -4.86 7.28 9.92
CA PRO A 185 -3.40 7.37 9.98
C PRO A 185 -2.92 7.97 11.30
N VAL A 186 -1.92 7.36 11.93
CA VAL A 186 -1.38 7.78 13.25
C VAL A 186 -0.58 9.09 13.20
N ASN A 187 -0.07 9.49 12.04
CA ASN A 187 0.72 10.70 11.87
C ASN A 187 0.65 11.21 10.42
N GLU A 188 1.17 12.43 10.21
CA GLU A 188 1.22 13.10 8.90
C GLU A 188 1.91 12.23 7.84
N TRP A 189 3.00 11.54 8.19
CA TRP A 189 3.74 10.71 7.24
C TRP A 189 2.90 9.54 6.71
N VAL A 190 2.22 8.80 7.60
CA VAL A 190 1.34 7.70 7.19
C VAL A 190 0.16 8.23 6.37
N ALA A 191 -0.40 9.38 6.77
CA ALA A 191 -1.49 10.03 6.06
C ALA A 191 -1.09 10.39 4.62
N SER A 192 0.09 10.99 4.44
CA SER A 192 0.60 11.38 3.12
C SER A 192 1.09 10.19 2.29
N PHE A 193 1.58 9.12 2.93
CA PHE A 193 2.09 7.94 2.24
C PHE A 193 0.98 7.02 1.73
N ILE A 194 -0.13 6.85 2.46
CA ILE A 194 -1.20 5.89 2.13
C ILE A 194 -2.26 6.56 1.25
N SER A 195 -1.88 6.94 0.03
CA SER A 195 -2.75 7.39 -1.08
C SER A 195 -1.94 7.49 -2.37
N ASP A 196 -2.62 7.41 -3.52
CA ASP A 196 -2.00 7.62 -4.84
C ASP A 196 -1.60 9.09 -5.07
N ILE A 197 -2.35 10.01 -4.46
CA ILE A 197 -2.02 11.45 -4.39
C ILE A 197 -1.81 11.82 -2.92
N PRO A 198 -0.73 12.53 -2.57
CA PRO A 198 -0.46 12.95 -1.19
C PRO A 198 -1.64 13.71 -0.57
N MET A 199 -1.80 13.57 0.75
CA MET A 199 -2.71 14.41 1.51
C MET A 199 -2.26 15.87 1.44
N ASN A 200 -3.19 16.80 1.27
CA ASN A 200 -2.88 18.22 1.38
C ASN A 200 -2.70 18.55 2.86
N ILE A 201 -1.54 19.07 3.25
CA ILE A 201 -1.22 19.45 4.63
C ILE A 201 -0.92 20.95 4.70
N PHE A 202 -1.53 21.62 5.66
CA PHE A 202 -1.43 23.07 5.84
C PHE A 202 -1.07 23.41 7.28
N ASN A 203 -0.12 24.32 7.49
CA ASN A 203 0.07 24.89 8.83
C ASN A 203 -1.05 25.89 9.13
N CYS A 204 -1.75 25.69 10.25
CA CYS A 204 -2.88 26.51 10.67
C CYS A 204 -2.74 26.99 12.12
N SER A 205 -3.37 28.11 12.43
CA SER A 205 -3.73 28.53 13.77
C SER A 205 -5.19 28.21 14.08
N PHE A 206 -5.47 27.88 15.34
CA PHE A 206 -6.79 27.69 15.88
C PHE A 206 -7.31 29.00 16.46
N GLU A 207 -8.48 29.43 16.01
CA GLU A 207 -9.10 30.68 16.45
C GLU A 207 -10.55 30.46 16.89
N VAL A 208 -11.00 31.27 17.84
CA VAL A 208 -12.37 31.26 18.35
C VAL A 208 -12.94 32.66 18.25
N GLU A 209 -14.02 32.81 17.49
CA GLU A 209 -14.71 34.09 17.30
C GLU A 209 -16.21 33.91 17.49
N ASN A 210 -16.81 34.72 18.37
CA ASN A 210 -18.25 34.69 18.63
C ASN A 210 -18.80 33.27 18.92
N GLY A 211 -18.00 32.44 19.61
CA GLY A 211 -18.34 31.05 19.94
C GLY A 211 -18.26 30.05 18.78
N LYS A 212 -17.74 30.46 17.61
CA LYS A 212 -17.41 29.59 16.47
C LYS A 212 -15.92 29.28 16.45
N TYR A 213 -15.57 28.13 15.89
CA TYR A 213 -14.19 27.61 15.85
C TYR A 213 -13.66 27.63 14.42
N PHE A 214 -12.41 28.04 14.25
CA PHE A 214 -11.79 28.19 12.95
C PHE A 214 -10.39 27.59 12.88
N ALA A 215 -10.08 26.98 11.74
CA ALA A 215 -8.72 26.73 11.29
C ALA A 215 -8.32 27.86 10.33
N VAL A 216 -7.24 28.57 10.66
CA VAL A 216 -6.83 29.78 9.94
C VAL A 216 -5.43 29.60 9.38
N ASN A 217 -5.24 29.95 8.12
CA ASN A 217 -3.93 30.14 7.53
C ASN A 217 -3.90 31.50 6.78
N PRO A 218 -2.75 31.92 6.24
CA PRO A 218 -2.66 33.22 5.55
C PRO A 218 -3.59 33.40 4.34
N TYR A 219 -4.09 32.31 3.74
CA TYR A 219 -4.87 32.34 2.50
C TYR A 219 -6.34 31.95 2.66
N PHE A 220 -6.71 31.32 3.76
CA PHE A 220 -8.05 30.81 4.01
C PHE A 220 -8.38 30.75 5.50
N LYS A 221 -9.68 30.72 5.76
CA LYS A 221 -10.26 30.51 7.09
C LYS A 221 -11.41 29.52 6.96
N ILE A 222 -11.29 28.38 7.63
CA ILE A 222 -12.23 27.27 7.55
C ILE A 222 -13.00 27.20 8.86
N SER A 223 -14.33 27.23 8.79
CA SER A 223 -15.18 26.97 9.95
C SER A 223 -15.14 25.48 10.30
N LEU A 224 -14.90 25.17 11.57
CA LEU A 224 -14.94 23.81 12.10
C LEU A 224 -16.32 23.53 12.70
N SER A 225 -16.73 22.26 12.73
CA SER A 225 -17.93 21.86 13.46
C SER A 225 -17.75 22.14 14.95
N LYS A 226 -18.86 22.34 15.68
CA LYS A 226 -18.82 22.58 17.13
C LYS A 226 -18.14 21.43 17.89
N GLU A 227 -18.30 20.20 17.40
CA GLU A 227 -17.66 19.01 17.98
C GLU A 227 -16.16 19.01 17.72
N GLN A 228 -15.74 19.19 16.46
CA GLN A 228 -14.34 19.25 16.06
C GLN A 228 -13.60 20.36 16.82
N GLY A 229 -14.16 21.56 16.84
CA GLY A 229 -13.55 22.71 17.51
C GLY A 229 -13.36 22.51 19.01
N LYS A 230 -14.35 21.93 19.70
CA LYS A 230 -14.23 21.63 21.14
C LYS A 230 -13.16 20.58 21.44
N LYS A 231 -13.14 19.48 20.66
CA LYS A 231 -12.13 18.42 20.80
C LYS A 231 -10.73 18.94 20.47
N LEU A 232 -10.58 19.72 19.40
CA LEU A 232 -9.31 20.30 19.02
C LEU A 232 -8.79 21.25 20.11
N LEU A 233 -9.64 22.17 20.60
CA LEU A 233 -9.29 23.11 21.67
C LEU A 233 -8.76 22.40 22.92
N SER A 234 -9.36 21.28 23.33
CA SER A 234 -8.90 20.52 24.50
C SER A 234 -7.57 19.79 24.25
N LEU A 235 -7.37 19.25 23.05
CA LEU A 235 -6.14 18.54 22.67
C LEU A 235 -4.94 19.46 22.46
N LEU A 236 -5.18 20.69 22.01
CA LEU A 236 -4.17 21.70 21.75
C LEU A 236 -3.47 22.22 23.02
N LYS A 237 -4.12 22.12 24.20
CA LYS A 237 -3.56 22.50 25.51
C LYS A 237 -2.88 23.88 25.54
N GLY A 238 -3.48 24.86 24.87
CA GLY A 238 -2.97 26.23 24.80
C GLY A 238 -1.99 26.53 23.66
N ASN A 239 -1.55 25.52 22.89
CA ASN A 239 -0.88 25.76 21.62
C ASN A 239 -1.94 26.05 20.53
N ASN A 240 -1.89 27.20 19.88
CA ASN A 240 -2.83 27.50 18.81
C ASN A 240 -2.40 26.93 17.44
N LYS A 241 -1.17 26.42 17.28
CA LYS A 241 -0.67 25.92 16.00
C LYS A 241 -0.86 24.41 15.84
N PHE A 242 -1.25 24.01 14.64
CA PHE A 242 -1.41 22.61 14.24
C PHE A 242 -1.33 22.47 12.73
N ASP A 243 -1.18 21.25 12.25
CA ASP A 243 -1.27 20.96 10.81
C ASP A 243 -2.65 20.41 10.47
N LEU A 244 -3.30 21.02 9.48
CA LEU A 244 -4.58 20.61 8.95
C LEU A 244 -4.35 19.76 7.70
N GLY A 245 -4.90 18.54 7.68
CA GLY A 245 -4.87 17.66 6.54
C GLY A 245 -6.23 17.52 5.86
N VAL A 246 -6.24 17.48 4.52
CA VAL A 246 -7.43 17.14 3.73
C VAL A 246 -7.04 16.26 2.55
N ARG A 247 -7.76 15.15 2.36
CA ARG A 247 -7.52 14.25 1.23
C ARG A 247 -7.88 14.94 -0.09
N PRO A 248 -7.17 14.67 -1.21
CA PRO A 248 -7.49 15.28 -2.50
C PRO A 248 -8.91 15.03 -2.99
N ASN A 249 -9.49 13.86 -2.71
CA ASN A 249 -10.89 13.53 -3.03
C ASN A 249 -11.93 14.23 -2.13
N LYS A 250 -11.46 14.98 -1.12
CA LYS A 250 -12.24 15.80 -0.19
C LYS A 250 -12.04 17.30 -0.45
N VAL A 251 -11.38 17.65 -1.55
CA VAL A 251 -11.31 18.99 -2.10
C VAL A 251 -12.30 19.06 -3.26
N SER A 252 -13.34 19.87 -3.10
CA SER A 252 -14.30 20.14 -4.17
C SER A 252 -13.90 21.40 -4.92
N ILE A 253 -14.18 21.44 -6.23
CA ILE A 253 -13.87 22.58 -7.10
C ILE A 253 -15.16 23.08 -7.74
N ASP A 254 -15.35 24.39 -7.70
CA ASP A 254 -16.36 25.13 -8.44
C ASP A 254 -15.64 26.09 -9.40
N SER A 255 -15.92 25.98 -10.70
CA SER A 255 -15.30 26.80 -11.74
C SER A 255 -16.14 28.01 -12.16
N LEU A 256 -17.40 28.09 -11.73
CA LEU A 256 -18.36 29.05 -12.26
C LEU A 256 -18.68 30.15 -11.26
N GLU A 257 -18.89 29.81 -9.98
CA GLU A 257 -19.35 30.79 -9.01
C GLU A 257 -18.61 30.74 -7.66
N LYS A 258 -18.35 31.93 -7.13
CA LYS A 258 -17.88 32.12 -5.76
C LYS A 258 -19.05 31.86 -4.80
N LYS A 259 -19.02 30.72 -4.11
CA LYS A 259 -19.90 30.46 -2.97
C LYS A 259 -19.27 30.95 -1.66
N GLU A 260 -20.12 31.14 -0.66
CA GLU A 260 -19.69 31.52 0.69
C GLU A 260 -18.74 30.46 1.27
N ASN A 261 -17.63 30.88 1.86
CA ASN A 261 -16.52 30.05 2.36
C ASN A 261 -15.67 29.31 1.32
N ASN A 262 -15.86 29.55 0.01
CA ASN A 262 -14.92 29.02 -0.97
C ASN A 262 -13.61 29.82 -1.00
N ILE A 263 -12.52 29.10 -1.25
CA ILE A 263 -11.17 29.61 -1.28
C ILE A 263 -10.76 29.83 -2.75
N PRO A 264 -10.31 31.03 -3.15
CA PRO A 264 -9.84 31.26 -4.51
C PRO A 264 -8.54 30.48 -4.76
N ALA A 265 -8.46 29.79 -5.90
CA ALA A 265 -7.27 29.05 -6.31
C ALA A 265 -6.98 29.24 -7.81
N ASN A 266 -5.70 29.17 -8.17
CA ASN A 266 -5.26 29.17 -9.56
C ASN A 266 -4.94 27.74 -9.99
N VAL A 267 -5.44 27.33 -11.13
CA VAL A 267 -5.13 26.00 -11.69
C VAL A 267 -3.74 26.04 -12.30
N SER A 268 -2.89 25.09 -11.89
CA SER A 268 -1.56 24.89 -12.48
C SER A 268 -1.60 23.82 -13.56
N ILE A 269 -2.12 22.64 -13.23
CA ILE A 269 -2.20 21.50 -14.15
C ILE A 269 -3.50 20.73 -13.95
N VAL A 270 -4.00 20.17 -15.05
CA VAL A 270 -5.14 19.25 -15.07
C VAL A 270 -4.67 17.98 -15.75
N GLU A 271 -4.61 16.90 -14.98
CA GLU A 271 -4.28 15.56 -15.46
C GLU A 271 -5.56 14.75 -15.65
N ASP A 272 -5.83 14.35 -16.89
CA ASP A 272 -6.98 13.50 -17.22
C ASP A 272 -6.59 12.03 -17.12
N THR A 273 -7.21 11.33 -16.16
CA THR A 273 -6.97 9.89 -15.91
C THR A 273 -8.19 9.05 -16.34
N GLY A 274 -9.01 9.59 -17.24
CA GLY A 274 -10.22 8.96 -17.78
C GLY A 274 -11.47 9.31 -16.99
N ARG A 275 -11.76 8.57 -15.92
CA ARG A 275 -12.95 8.85 -15.08
C ARG A 275 -12.70 9.91 -14.01
N THR A 276 -11.44 10.10 -13.66
CA THR A 276 -11.02 11.08 -12.65
C THR A 276 -10.12 12.12 -13.28
N LYS A 277 -10.18 13.34 -12.73
CA LYS A 277 -9.21 14.39 -13.01
C LYS A 277 -8.45 14.71 -11.74
N ILE A 278 -7.13 14.73 -11.87
CA ILE A 278 -6.22 15.19 -10.82
C ILE A 278 -5.85 16.62 -11.18
N ILE A 279 -6.08 17.53 -10.24
CA ILE A 279 -5.95 18.96 -10.50
C ILE A 279 -5.01 19.52 -9.43
N SER A 280 -3.85 19.99 -9.86
CA SER A 280 -2.92 20.73 -9.00
C SER A 280 -3.22 22.22 -9.11
N LEU A 281 -3.35 22.84 -7.95
CA LEU A 281 -3.85 24.19 -7.76
C LEU A 281 -2.88 24.95 -6.85
N PHE A 282 -2.89 26.28 -6.96
CA PHE A 282 -2.25 27.16 -6.00
C PHE A 282 -3.29 28.00 -5.26
N VAL A 283 -3.29 27.91 -3.94
CA VAL A 283 -4.00 28.80 -3.03
C VAL A 283 -2.96 29.76 -2.45
N GLY A 284 -2.85 30.95 -3.03
CA GLY A 284 -1.70 31.81 -2.76
C GLY A 284 -0.43 31.21 -3.34
N ASP A 285 0.52 30.86 -2.46
CA ASP A 285 1.77 30.14 -2.79
C ASP A 285 1.73 28.65 -2.41
N ILE A 286 0.63 28.17 -1.83
CA ILE A 286 0.48 26.79 -1.36
C ILE A 286 -0.07 25.91 -2.48
N GLU A 287 0.64 24.82 -2.80
CA GLU A 287 0.15 23.79 -3.71
C GLU A 287 -0.94 22.92 -3.04
N VAL A 288 -2.02 22.68 -3.78
CA VAL A 288 -3.16 21.87 -3.36
C VAL A 288 -3.55 20.93 -4.48
N PHE A 289 -3.70 19.65 -4.15
CA PHE A 289 -4.21 18.63 -5.05
C PHE A 289 -5.69 18.38 -4.81
N SER A 290 -6.44 18.26 -5.90
CA SER A 290 -7.83 17.86 -5.88
C SER A 290 -8.05 16.69 -6.85
N LYS A 291 -8.80 15.68 -6.43
CA LYS A 291 -9.16 14.53 -7.26
C LYS A 291 -10.67 14.46 -7.40
N ILE A 292 -11.18 14.76 -8.59
CA ILE A 292 -12.62 14.80 -8.85
C ILE A 292 -13.05 13.69 -9.80
N LEU A 293 -14.23 13.13 -9.57
CA LEU A 293 -14.90 12.23 -10.48
C LEU A 293 -15.74 13.06 -11.46
N SER A 294 -15.10 13.61 -12.49
CA SER A 294 -15.78 14.43 -13.49
C SER A 294 -15.02 14.42 -14.82
N THR A 295 -15.77 14.25 -15.91
CA THR A 295 -15.27 14.40 -17.28
C THR A 295 -15.36 15.85 -17.78
N GLU A 296 -16.09 16.72 -17.08
CA GLU A 296 -16.54 18.01 -17.61
C GLU A 296 -15.68 19.21 -17.17
N PHE A 297 -14.60 18.99 -16.40
CA PHE A 297 -13.72 20.09 -16.01
C PHE A 297 -12.82 20.55 -17.19
N PRO A 298 -12.93 21.79 -17.69
CA PRO A 298 -12.17 22.24 -18.85
C PRO A 298 -10.68 22.39 -18.53
N ASN A 299 -9.80 21.85 -19.39
CA ASN A 299 -8.34 21.90 -19.17
C ASN A 299 -7.77 23.33 -19.20
N ASN A 300 -8.47 24.29 -19.82
CA ASN A 300 -8.05 25.69 -19.92
C ASN A 300 -8.53 26.56 -18.75
N THR A 301 -9.15 25.96 -17.73
CA THR A 301 -9.61 26.67 -16.53
C THR A 301 -8.40 27.22 -15.80
N LYS A 302 -8.33 28.54 -15.56
CA LYS A 302 -7.19 29.17 -14.87
C LYS A 302 -7.48 29.53 -13.42
N LYS A 303 -8.73 29.86 -13.11
CA LYS A 303 -9.16 30.28 -11.77
C LYS A 303 -10.38 29.48 -11.37
N VAL A 304 -10.37 29.03 -10.13
CA VAL A 304 -11.46 28.26 -9.53
C VAL A 304 -11.65 28.66 -8.08
N TRP A 305 -12.76 28.20 -7.53
CA TRP A 305 -13.08 28.30 -6.12
C TRP A 305 -13.11 26.90 -5.54
N ILE A 306 -12.24 26.62 -4.58
CA ILE A 306 -12.22 25.32 -3.91
C ILE A 306 -12.91 25.37 -2.56
N LYS A 307 -13.42 24.21 -2.13
CA LYS A 307 -13.95 24.01 -0.79
C LYS A 307 -13.43 22.70 -0.25
N PHE A 308 -12.84 22.76 0.94
CA PHE A 308 -12.50 21.59 1.72
C PHE A 308 -13.74 21.04 2.42
N ASP A 309 -13.93 19.73 2.36
CA ASP A 309 -14.96 19.05 3.14
C ASP A 309 -14.61 19.13 4.63
N GLY A 310 -15.29 20.02 5.35
CA GLY A 310 -15.05 20.29 6.76
C GLY A 310 -15.26 19.09 7.68
N GLU A 311 -16.05 18.10 7.27
CA GLU A 311 -16.26 16.87 8.05
C GLU A 311 -15.11 15.88 7.86
N SER A 312 -14.36 15.98 6.77
CA SER A 312 -13.28 15.05 6.39
C SER A 312 -11.88 15.63 6.64
N LEU A 313 -11.74 16.44 7.68
CA LEU A 313 -10.48 17.09 8.06
C LEU A 313 -9.67 16.23 9.03
N TYR A 314 -8.35 16.27 8.86
CA TYR A 314 -7.36 15.62 9.70
C TYR A 314 -6.58 16.69 10.45
N TYR A 315 -6.19 16.42 11.69
CA TYR A 315 -5.51 17.38 12.54
C TYR A 315 -4.27 16.73 13.11
N PHE A 316 -3.11 17.37 12.96
CA PHE A 316 -1.84 16.85 13.44
C PHE A 316 -1.14 17.88 14.32
N ASN A 317 -0.37 17.38 15.27
CA ASN A 317 0.48 18.21 16.10
C ASN A 317 1.66 18.75 15.27
N GLU A 318 1.82 20.08 15.22
CA GLU A 318 2.85 20.77 14.41
C GLU A 318 4.27 20.22 14.62
N LYS A 319 4.63 19.86 15.86
CA LYS A 319 5.99 19.44 16.22
C LYS A 319 6.21 17.93 16.07
N THR A 320 5.30 17.14 16.64
CA THR A 320 5.44 15.68 16.70
C THR A 320 4.87 14.98 15.47
N LYS A 321 4.07 15.68 14.67
CA LYS A 321 3.33 15.18 13.51
C LYS A 321 2.32 14.09 13.82
N ALA A 322 2.08 13.79 15.10
CA ALA A 322 1.09 12.83 15.55
C ALA A 322 -0.33 13.35 15.28
N ARG A 323 -1.23 12.45 14.89
CA ARG A 323 -2.63 12.80 14.66
C ARG A 323 -3.38 13.04 15.98
N TYR A 324 -4.18 14.09 16.02
CA TYR A 324 -5.21 14.28 17.03
C TYR A 324 -6.45 13.44 16.68
N ALA A 325 -6.89 12.60 17.62
CA ALA A 325 -8.13 11.82 17.47
C ALA A 325 -9.34 12.73 17.76
N ILE A 326 -9.95 13.25 16.70
CA ILE A 326 -11.08 14.18 16.72
C ILE A 326 -12.29 13.52 16.07
#